data_AF-A0A183PZI6-F1
#
_entry.id   AF-A0A183PZI6-F1
#
_cell.length_a   1.000
_cell.length_b   1.000
_cell.length_c   1.000
_cell.angle_alpha   90.00
_cell.angle_beta   90.00
_cell.angle_gamma   90.00
#
_symmetry.space_group_name_H-M   'P 1'
#
loop_
_entity.id
_entity.type
_entity.pdbx_description
1 polymer ?
#
loop_
_entity_poly.entity_id
_entity_poly.type
_entity_poly.pdbx_seq_one_letter_code
_entity_poly.pdbx_strand_id
1 'polypeptide(L)'
;MKLDEITPEDSLDSVPESISSSLVGNTYAVDSINDVLIMLSREFGFSELFSESEQQWFENFRNLSNLSKSLIIRLYGRSQKIFRKSDLMKIIPNDIDQCLKELNGLRFLCTDMQSLSSEMLIHALNRQELDQLAGMYNIKNFKSLTMIQLRDTLLKTSSVSPMASFFKVSIQSKDRLKGL
;
A
#
# COMPACT_ATOMS: atom_id res chain seq x y z
N MET A 1 62.95 -19.68 10.57
CA MET A 1 63.04 -18.24 10.94
C MET A 1 63.09 -17.47 9.64
N LYS A 2 62.14 -16.62 9.23
CA LYS A 2 60.91 -16.05 9.80
C LYS A 2 59.87 -15.98 8.65
N LEU A 3 58.60 -16.19 8.98
CA LEU A 3 57.46 -15.69 8.20
C LEU A 3 57.41 -14.16 8.34
N ASP A 4 56.93 -13.47 7.32
CA ASP A 4 56.17 -12.19 7.32
C ASP A 4 55.81 -11.92 5.84
N GLU A 5 54.64 -11.53 5.38
CA GLU A 5 53.26 -11.47 5.87
C GLU A 5 52.45 -11.17 4.59
N ILE A 6 51.42 -11.96 4.27
CA ILE A 6 50.50 -11.69 3.15
C ILE A 6 49.28 -11.03 3.78
N THR A 7 49.04 -9.76 3.49
CA THR A 7 47.75 -9.10 3.76
C THR A 7 47.02 -8.83 2.44
N PRO A 8 45.82 -9.40 2.24
CA PRO A 8 44.96 -9.11 1.12
C PRO A 8 43.74 -8.32 1.60
N GLU A 9 43.75 -6.99 1.56
CA GLU A 9 42.54 -6.20 1.77
C GLU A 9 42.56 -4.96 0.89
N ASP A 10 41.78 -5.00 -0.19
CA ASP A 10 40.86 -3.92 -0.59
C ASP A 10 40.05 -4.40 -1.81
N SER A 11 39.30 -5.48 -1.60
CA SER A 11 38.06 -5.68 -2.36
C SER A 11 37.09 -4.61 -1.86
N LEU A 12 37.13 -3.44 -2.50
CA LEU A 12 36.08 -2.43 -2.45
C LEU A 12 34.81 -3.05 -3.04
N ASP A 13 34.14 -3.87 -2.25
CA ASP A 13 32.73 -4.19 -2.45
C ASP A 13 31.98 -2.88 -2.33
N SER A 14 31.45 -2.46 -3.48
CA SER A 14 30.53 -1.36 -3.65
C SER A 14 29.34 -1.52 -2.72
N VAL A 15 29.41 -0.90 -1.54
CA VAL A 15 28.26 -0.68 -0.66
C VAL A 15 27.28 0.21 -1.43
N PRO A 16 26.04 -0.24 -1.69
CA PRO A 16 25.06 0.63 -2.32
C PRO A 16 24.76 1.78 -1.37
N GLU A 17 25.03 2.99 -1.84
CA GLU A 17 24.78 4.24 -1.13
C GLU A 17 23.34 4.31 -0.61
N SER A 18 23.24 4.63 0.69
CA SER A 18 22.08 5.22 1.35
C SER A 18 20.81 4.36 1.44
N ILE A 19 20.90 3.24 2.16
CA ILE A 19 19.73 2.71 2.86
C ILE A 19 19.30 3.76 3.89
N SER A 20 18.18 4.45 3.63
CA SER A 20 17.56 5.40 4.57
C SER A 20 17.54 4.79 5.98
N SER A 21 17.92 5.56 7.00
CA SER A 21 17.89 5.13 8.42
C SER A 21 16.51 4.60 8.86
N SER A 22 15.44 5.03 8.17
CA SER A 22 14.08 4.51 8.36
C SER A 22 13.85 3.09 7.82
N LEU A 23 14.69 2.61 6.91
CA LEU A 23 14.70 1.24 6.40
C LEU A 23 15.48 0.31 7.33
N VAL A 24 16.59 0.80 7.91
CA VAL A 24 17.44 0.04 8.86
C VAL A 24 16.66 -0.34 10.14
N GLY A 25 15.82 0.56 10.66
CA GLY A 25 14.93 0.22 11.79
C GLY A 25 13.84 -0.81 11.44
N ASN A 26 13.59 -1.05 10.16
CA ASN A 26 12.59 -2.01 9.70
C ASN A 26 13.18 -3.42 9.52
N THR A 27 14.50 -3.54 9.38
CA THR A 27 15.19 -4.84 9.27
C THR A 27 15.00 -5.67 10.55
N TYR A 28 15.18 -5.06 11.72
CA TYR A 28 14.89 -5.72 13.00
C TYR A 28 13.43 -6.14 13.17
N ALA A 29 12.49 -5.37 12.64
CA ALA A 29 11.07 -5.71 12.68
C ALA A 29 10.76 -6.89 11.75
N VAL A 30 11.38 -6.93 10.57
CA VAL A 30 11.29 -8.07 9.63
C VAL A 30 11.82 -9.34 10.30
N ASP A 31 13.00 -9.26 10.91
CA ASP A 31 13.63 -10.41 11.57
C ASP A 31 12.79 -10.91 12.75
N SER A 32 12.33 -9.99 13.61
CA SER A 32 11.46 -10.33 14.75
C SER A 32 10.16 -11.01 14.32
N ILE A 33 9.53 -10.54 13.24
CA ILE A 33 8.30 -11.16 12.73
C ILE A 33 8.61 -12.52 12.11
N ASN A 34 9.70 -12.66 11.35
CA ASN A 34 10.10 -13.95 10.81
C ASN A 34 10.33 -14.98 11.93
N ASP A 35 11.01 -14.59 13.02
CA ASP A 35 11.26 -15.46 14.18
C ASP A 35 9.96 -15.91 14.84
N VAL A 36 9.02 -14.99 15.04
CA VAL A 36 7.69 -15.30 15.59
C VAL A 36 6.93 -16.26 14.67
N LEU A 37 6.94 -16.02 13.35
CA LEU A 37 6.26 -16.89 12.39
C LEU A 37 6.89 -18.29 12.32
N ILE A 38 8.20 -18.41 12.51
CA ILE A 38 8.88 -19.72 12.60
C ILE A 38 8.46 -20.44 13.88
N MET A 39 8.46 -19.74 15.01
CA MET A 39 8.06 -20.29 16.31
C MET A 39 6.62 -20.83 16.27
N LEU A 40 5.68 -20.00 15.81
CA LEU A 40 4.26 -20.36 15.68
C LEU A 40 4.03 -21.56 14.76
N SER A 41 4.86 -21.71 13.71
CA SER A 41 4.75 -22.85 12.78
C SER A 41 5.33 -24.16 13.32
N ARG A 42 6.22 -24.11 14.32
CA ARG A 42 6.93 -25.29 14.86
C ARG A 42 6.26 -25.86 16.11
N GLU A 43 5.52 -25.04 16.85
CA GLU A 43 4.84 -25.49 18.06
C GLU A 43 3.53 -26.20 17.70
N PHE A 44 3.45 -27.48 18.06
CA PHE A 44 2.34 -28.39 17.73
C PHE A 44 0.95 -27.87 18.16
N GLY A 45 0.89 -27.05 19.22
CA GLY A 45 -0.35 -26.43 19.68
C GLY A 45 -0.78 -25.18 18.91
N PHE A 46 0.15 -24.49 18.23
CA PHE A 46 -0.15 -23.29 17.46
C PHE A 46 -0.41 -23.62 15.99
N SER A 47 0.21 -24.65 15.43
CA SER A 47 -0.01 -25.06 14.03
C SER A 47 -1.47 -25.41 13.73
N GLU A 48 -2.21 -25.95 14.71
CA GLU A 48 -3.63 -26.29 14.58
C GLU A 48 -4.57 -25.07 14.73
N LEU A 49 -4.06 -23.92 15.18
CA LEU A 49 -4.86 -22.69 15.36
C LEU A 49 -5.06 -21.91 14.05
N PHE A 50 -4.25 -22.19 13.04
CA PHE A 50 -4.28 -21.48 11.77
C PHE A 50 -4.99 -22.30 10.71
N SER A 51 -5.94 -21.66 10.03
CA SER A 51 -6.56 -22.18 8.82
C SER A 51 -5.54 -22.31 7.69
N GLU A 52 -5.88 -23.10 6.67
CA GLU A 52 -5.03 -23.28 5.47
C GLU A 52 -4.71 -21.93 4.78
N SER A 53 -5.66 -21.00 4.76
CA SER A 53 -5.45 -19.67 4.19
C SER A 53 -4.48 -18.81 5.01
N GLU A 54 -4.49 -18.92 6.34
CA GLU A 54 -3.54 -18.23 7.22
C GLU A 54 -2.14 -18.84 7.11
N GLN A 55 -2.05 -20.16 7.00
CA GLN A 55 -0.78 -20.85 6.74
C GLN A 55 -0.20 -20.45 5.37
N GLN A 56 -1.04 -20.38 4.33
CA GLN A 56 -0.63 -19.89 3.02
C GLN A 56 -0.17 -18.42 3.06
N TRP A 57 -0.80 -17.60 3.90
CA TRP A 57 -0.35 -16.22 4.11
C TRP A 57 1.05 -16.17 4.72
N PHE A 58 1.37 -17.03 5.70
CA PHE A 58 2.72 -17.10 6.28
C PHE A 58 3.77 -17.49 5.26
N GLU A 59 3.49 -18.51 4.44
CA GLU A 59 4.41 -18.93 3.38
C GLU A 59 4.60 -17.85 2.31
N ASN A 60 3.51 -17.19 1.90
CA ASN A 60 3.60 -16.06 0.98
C ASN A 60 4.44 -14.92 1.60
N PHE A 61 4.30 -14.66 2.90
CA PHE A 61 5.06 -13.62 3.58
C PHE A 61 6.54 -13.96 3.64
N ARG A 62 6.90 -15.22 3.95
CA ARG A 62 8.30 -15.71 3.95
C ARG A 62 8.97 -15.53 2.60
N ASN A 63 8.22 -15.75 1.52
CA ASN A 63 8.71 -15.64 0.14
C ASN A 63 8.91 -14.20 -0.35
N LEU A 64 8.44 -13.18 0.39
CA LEU A 64 8.66 -11.78 0.03
C LEU A 64 10.13 -11.37 0.18
N SER A 65 10.58 -10.47 -0.69
CA SER A 65 11.82 -9.71 -0.51
C SER A 65 11.82 -8.92 0.80
N ASN A 66 12.99 -8.73 1.42
CA ASN A 66 13.10 -7.95 2.67
C ASN A 66 12.59 -6.52 2.54
N LEU A 67 12.70 -5.93 1.34
CA LEU A 67 12.16 -4.62 1.04
C LEU A 67 10.61 -4.62 1.06
N SER A 68 9.98 -5.61 0.44
CA SER A 68 8.52 -5.80 0.45
C SER A 68 8.00 -6.15 1.84
N LYS A 69 8.71 -7.00 2.61
CA LYS A 69 8.41 -7.27 4.03
C LYS A 69 8.45 -5.97 4.85
N SER A 70 9.51 -5.19 4.70
CA SER A 70 9.65 -3.90 5.38
C SER A 70 8.48 -2.96 5.05
N LEU A 71 8.09 -2.88 3.77
CA LEU A 71 6.96 -2.06 3.35
C LEU A 71 5.66 -2.53 4.00
N ILE A 72 5.30 -3.81 3.87
CA ILE A 72 4.01 -4.31 4.34
C ILE A 72 3.88 -4.25 5.87
N ILE A 73 4.95 -4.53 6.63
CA ILE A 73 4.97 -4.37 8.09
C ILE A 73 4.68 -2.92 8.47
N ARG A 74 5.36 -1.98 7.81
CA ARG A 74 5.14 -0.55 8.04
C ARG A 74 3.70 -0.14 7.70
N LEU A 75 3.09 -0.72 6.67
CA LEU A 75 1.69 -0.46 6.32
C LEU A 75 0.71 -1.05 7.35
N TYR A 76 0.94 -2.27 7.85
CA TYR A 76 0.10 -2.88 8.88
C TYR A 76 0.14 -2.11 10.21
N GLY A 77 1.26 -1.48 10.53
CA GLY A 77 1.36 -0.60 11.71
C GLY A 77 0.59 0.72 11.61
N ARG A 78 -0.06 1.02 10.47
CA ARG A 78 -0.84 2.25 10.28
C ARG A 78 -2.34 1.99 10.42
N SER A 79 -3.05 2.97 10.99
CA SER A 79 -4.51 2.96 11.04
C SER A 79 -5.16 3.16 9.66
N GLN A 80 -4.48 3.88 8.78
CA GLN A 80 -4.91 4.13 7.39
C GLN A 80 -4.89 2.84 6.57
N LYS A 81 -5.90 2.67 5.69
CA LYS A 81 -6.04 1.50 4.80
C LYS A 81 -5.75 1.78 3.32
N ILE A 82 -5.72 3.05 2.91
CA ILE A 82 -5.43 3.45 1.53
C ILE A 82 -4.16 4.27 1.52
N PHE A 83 -3.21 3.91 0.66
CA PHE A 83 -1.95 4.62 0.52
C PHE A 83 -1.76 5.08 -0.92
N ARG A 84 -1.26 6.30 -1.10
CA ARG A 84 -0.88 6.79 -2.42
C ARG A 84 0.53 6.31 -2.72
N LYS A 85 0.76 5.89 -3.96
CA LYS A 85 2.10 5.54 -4.45
C LYS A 85 3.11 6.68 -4.19
N SER A 86 2.70 7.94 -4.35
CA SER A 86 3.56 9.11 -4.08
C SER A 86 4.04 9.21 -2.64
N ASP A 87 3.25 8.75 -1.68
CA ASP A 87 3.66 8.74 -0.27
C ASP A 87 4.58 7.56 0.03
N LEU A 88 4.40 6.43 -0.66
CA LEU A 88 5.28 5.27 -0.54
C LEU A 88 6.64 5.50 -1.19
N MET A 89 6.71 6.25 -2.30
CA MET A 89 7.97 6.63 -2.95
C MET A 89 8.91 7.43 -2.02
N LYS A 90 8.36 8.19 -1.06
CA LYS A 90 9.18 8.89 -0.05
C LYS A 90 9.89 7.93 0.91
N ILE A 91 9.42 6.69 1.00
CA ILE A 91 9.94 5.65 1.90
C ILE A 91 10.89 4.73 1.14
N ILE A 92 10.53 4.36 -0.10
CA ILE A 92 11.28 3.47 -0.98
C ILE A 92 11.32 4.11 -2.39
N PRO A 93 12.30 4.98 -2.67
CA PRO A 93 12.27 5.79 -3.90
C PRO A 93 12.50 5.00 -5.18
N ASN A 94 13.41 4.01 -5.15
CA ASN A 94 13.93 3.38 -6.37
C ASN A 94 13.22 2.08 -6.74
N ASP A 95 12.67 1.36 -5.76
CA ASP A 95 12.18 -0.03 -5.94
C ASP A 95 10.68 -0.18 -5.65
N ILE A 96 9.95 0.92 -5.46
CA ILE A 96 8.53 0.85 -5.06
C ILE A 96 7.68 0.04 -6.04
N ASP A 97 7.92 0.16 -7.34
CA ASP A 97 7.11 -0.51 -8.35
C ASP A 97 7.28 -2.02 -8.29
N GLN A 98 8.50 -2.49 -8.06
CA GLN A 98 8.78 -3.91 -7.87
C GLN A 98 8.14 -4.43 -6.59
N CYS A 99 8.24 -3.69 -5.47
CA CYS A 99 7.58 -4.06 -4.22
C CYS A 99 6.07 -4.12 -4.34
N LEU A 100 5.44 -3.12 -4.98
CA LEU A 100 3.99 -3.10 -5.17
C LEU A 100 3.54 -4.24 -6.06
N LYS A 101 4.30 -4.58 -7.10
CA LYS A 101 4.02 -5.72 -7.97
C LYS A 101 4.09 -7.05 -7.20
N GLU A 102 5.14 -7.24 -6.41
CA GLU A 102 5.34 -8.44 -5.59
C GLU A 102 4.21 -8.60 -4.55
N LEU A 103 3.93 -7.54 -3.78
CA LEU A 103 2.88 -7.54 -2.77
C LEU A 103 1.48 -7.75 -3.36
N ASN A 104 1.19 -7.17 -4.53
CA ASN A 104 -0.08 -7.38 -5.22
C ASN A 104 -0.18 -8.80 -5.80
N GLY A 105 0.91 -9.34 -6.35
CA GLY A 105 0.97 -10.70 -6.88
C GLY A 105 0.66 -11.76 -5.83
N LEU A 106 1.12 -11.54 -4.59
CA LEU A 106 0.85 -12.40 -3.43
C LEU A 106 -0.37 -11.95 -2.59
N ARG A 107 -1.17 -11.01 -3.10
CA ARG A 107 -2.43 -10.54 -2.50
C ARG A 107 -2.29 -9.88 -1.12
N PHE A 108 -1.10 -9.38 -0.76
CA PHE A 108 -0.91 -8.56 0.44
C PHE A 108 -1.52 -7.16 0.29
N LEU A 109 -1.58 -6.66 -0.94
CA LEU A 109 -2.19 -5.38 -1.29
C LEU A 109 -3.23 -5.57 -2.38
N CYS A 110 -4.24 -4.70 -2.38
CA CYS A 110 -5.17 -4.54 -3.49
C CYS A 110 -4.87 -3.20 -4.17
N THR A 111 -4.66 -3.23 -5.50
CA THR A 111 -4.50 -2.01 -6.32
C THR A 111 -5.76 -1.67 -7.10
N ASP A 112 -6.79 -2.51 -7.03
CA ASP A 112 -8.05 -2.27 -7.72
C ASP A 112 -8.88 -1.21 -6.99
N MET A 113 -9.20 -0.13 -7.68
CA MET A 113 -10.04 0.95 -7.15
C MET A 113 -11.53 0.60 -7.17
N GLN A 114 -11.95 -0.40 -7.96
CA GLN A 114 -13.38 -0.73 -8.12
C GLN A 114 -14.00 -1.28 -6.85
N SER A 115 -13.21 -1.91 -5.97
CA SER A 115 -13.67 -2.40 -4.67
C SER A 115 -13.80 -1.31 -3.60
N LEU A 116 -13.38 -0.07 -3.89
CA LEU A 116 -13.38 1.01 -2.90
C LEU A 116 -14.71 1.76 -2.90
N SER A 117 -15.22 2.08 -1.70
CA SER A 117 -16.40 2.93 -1.58
C SER A 117 -16.08 4.39 -1.96
N SER A 118 -17.08 5.15 -2.38
CA SER A 118 -16.94 6.59 -2.65
C SER A 118 -16.39 7.37 -1.45
N GLU A 119 -16.76 6.95 -0.22
CA GLU A 119 -16.22 7.49 1.02
C GLU A 119 -14.71 7.27 1.10
N MET A 120 -14.26 6.04 0.93
CA MET A 120 -12.84 5.70 0.96
C MET A 120 -12.03 6.49 -0.08
N LEU A 121 -12.58 6.65 -1.28
CA LEU A 121 -11.95 7.41 -2.35
C LEU A 121 -11.88 8.91 -2.02
N ILE A 122 -12.95 9.50 -1.51
CA ILE A 122 -12.97 10.91 -1.09
C ILE A 122 -12.03 11.17 0.10
N HIS A 123 -11.97 10.24 1.04
CA HIS A 123 -11.03 10.33 2.17
C HIS A 123 -9.57 10.19 1.74
N ALA A 124 -9.30 9.50 0.64
CA ALA A 124 -7.96 9.41 0.07
C ALA A 124 -7.49 10.72 -0.57
N LEU A 125 -8.40 11.63 -0.97
CA LEU A 125 -8.09 12.91 -1.63
C LEU A 125 -7.50 13.96 -0.67
N ASN A 126 -6.58 14.76 -1.21
CA ASN A 126 -5.98 15.90 -0.52
C ASN A 126 -6.85 17.15 -0.71
N ARG A 127 -6.52 18.25 -0.02
CA ARG A 127 -7.37 19.45 -0.05
C ARG A 127 -7.51 20.03 -1.46
N GLN A 128 -6.42 20.12 -2.21
CA GLN A 128 -6.43 20.69 -3.55
C GLN A 128 -7.32 19.89 -4.51
N GLU A 129 -7.24 18.56 -4.44
CA GLU A 129 -8.07 17.67 -5.26
C GLU A 129 -9.55 17.73 -4.84
N LEU A 130 -9.85 17.83 -3.53
CA LEU A 130 -11.21 18.03 -3.05
C LEU A 130 -11.80 19.36 -3.53
N ASP A 131 -10.99 20.43 -3.54
CA ASP A 131 -11.39 21.74 -4.04
C ASP A 131 -11.67 21.71 -5.56
N GLN A 132 -10.85 20.99 -6.33
CA GLN A 132 -11.10 20.76 -7.76
C GLN A 132 -12.39 19.99 -7.99
N LEU A 133 -12.59 18.91 -7.22
CA LEU A 133 -13.80 18.09 -7.29
C LEU A 133 -15.05 18.90 -6.93
N ALA A 134 -14.99 19.71 -5.87
CA ALA A 134 -16.08 20.59 -5.48
C ALA A 134 -16.41 21.64 -6.55
N GLY A 135 -15.38 22.16 -7.24
CA GLY A 135 -15.55 23.04 -8.40
C GLY A 135 -16.28 22.37 -9.56
N MET A 136 -15.91 21.13 -9.91
CA MET A 136 -16.59 20.36 -10.97
C MET A 136 -18.08 20.12 -10.68
N TYR A 137 -18.43 20.00 -9.40
CA TYR A 137 -19.80 19.77 -8.93
C TYR A 137 -20.55 21.06 -8.61
N ASN A 138 -19.96 22.24 -8.91
CA ASN A 138 -20.55 23.56 -8.63
C ASN A 138 -21.01 23.75 -7.17
N ILE A 139 -20.30 23.13 -6.22
CA ILE A 139 -20.58 23.33 -4.79
C ILE A 139 -20.28 24.80 -4.48
N LYS A 140 -21.21 25.49 -3.82
CA LYS A 140 -21.02 26.90 -3.47
C LYS A 140 -20.19 27.03 -2.20
N ASN A 141 -19.33 28.05 -2.12
CA ASN A 141 -18.54 28.39 -0.92
C ASN A 141 -17.66 27.25 -0.37
N PHE A 142 -17.28 26.27 -1.19
CA PHE A 142 -16.48 25.12 -0.73
C PHE A 142 -15.13 25.53 -0.12
N LYS A 143 -14.55 26.65 -0.57
CA LYS A 143 -13.28 27.16 -0.06
C LYS A 143 -13.30 27.53 1.43
N SER A 144 -14.46 27.91 1.98
CA SER A 144 -14.60 28.22 3.41
C SER A 144 -14.91 27.00 4.28
N LEU A 145 -15.20 25.84 3.67
CA LEU A 145 -15.50 24.61 4.41
C LEU A 145 -14.21 23.99 4.95
N THR A 146 -14.28 23.42 6.16
CA THR A 146 -13.18 22.57 6.67
C THR A 146 -13.03 21.32 5.81
N MET A 147 -11.90 20.61 5.94
CA MET A 147 -11.67 19.39 5.15
C MET A 147 -12.74 18.31 5.40
N ILE A 148 -13.17 18.16 6.65
CA ILE A 148 -14.24 17.22 7.03
C ILE A 148 -15.58 17.65 6.39
N GLN A 149 -15.97 18.91 6.57
CA GLN A 149 -17.20 19.45 6.00
C GLN A 149 -17.22 19.33 4.46
N LEU A 150 -16.08 19.54 3.81
CA LEU A 150 -15.96 19.43 2.36
C LEU A 150 -16.17 17.99 1.88
N ARG A 151 -15.57 17.01 2.57
CA ARG A 151 -15.78 15.58 2.29
C ARG A 151 -17.24 15.17 2.48
N ASP A 152 -17.84 15.56 3.60
CA ASP A 152 -19.25 15.26 3.88
C ASP A 152 -20.18 15.87 2.83
N THR A 153 -19.91 17.12 2.42
CA THR A 153 -20.69 17.79 1.39
C THR A 153 -20.58 17.07 0.06
N LEU A 154 -19.35 16.73 -0.36
CA LEU A 154 -19.10 15.96 -1.58
C LEU A 154 -19.83 14.61 -1.55
N LEU A 155 -19.70 13.84 -0.47
CA LEU A 155 -20.38 12.55 -0.32
C LEU A 155 -21.90 12.69 -0.45
N LYS A 156 -22.51 13.67 0.22
CA LYS A 156 -23.94 13.98 0.08
C LYS A 156 -24.31 14.37 -1.34
N THR A 157 -23.47 15.15 -2.03
CA THR A 157 -23.75 15.52 -3.42
C THR A 157 -23.72 14.32 -4.36
N SER A 158 -22.84 13.33 -4.14
CA SER A 158 -22.80 12.12 -4.99
C SER A 158 -23.97 11.17 -4.81
N SER A 159 -24.58 11.10 -3.62
CA SER A 159 -25.71 10.19 -3.39
C SER A 159 -27.02 10.72 -3.99
N VAL A 160 -27.11 12.02 -4.26
CA VAL A 160 -28.35 12.69 -4.70
C VAL A 160 -28.50 12.71 -6.24
N SER A 161 -27.45 12.45 -7.03
CA SER A 161 -27.52 12.49 -8.50
C SER A 161 -26.94 11.24 -9.18
N PRO A 162 -27.77 10.45 -9.90
CA PRO A 162 -27.31 9.29 -10.69
C PRO A 162 -26.31 9.63 -11.80
N MET A 163 -26.34 10.87 -12.30
CA MET A 163 -25.36 11.35 -13.29
C MET A 163 -24.03 11.79 -12.68
N ALA A 164 -23.92 11.84 -11.35
CA ALA A 164 -22.84 12.48 -10.61
C ALA A 164 -22.11 11.53 -9.64
N SER A 165 -22.16 10.21 -9.88
CA SER A 165 -21.23 9.28 -9.22
C SER A 165 -19.79 9.71 -9.54
N PHE A 166 -19.02 10.09 -8.52
CA PHE A 166 -17.65 10.60 -8.63
C PHE A 166 -16.72 9.69 -9.44
N PHE A 167 -17.06 8.41 -9.53
CA PHE A 167 -16.29 7.37 -10.18
C PHE A 167 -17.21 6.59 -11.11
N LYS A 168 -17.65 7.19 -12.22
CA LYS A 168 -18.35 6.46 -13.27
C LYS A 168 -17.41 5.35 -13.78
N VAL A 169 -17.68 4.12 -13.36
CA VAL A 169 -17.29 2.94 -14.14
C VAL A 169 -17.86 3.16 -15.53
N SER A 170 -17.04 3.06 -16.57
CA SER A 170 -17.55 3.08 -17.94
C SER A 170 -18.43 1.85 -18.09
N ILE A 171 -19.74 2.01 -17.87
CA ILE A 171 -20.72 1.06 -18.37
C ILE A 171 -20.60 1.26 -19.87
N GLN A 172 -19.91 0.35 -20.55
CA GLN A 172 -19.94 0.27 -22.01
C GLN A 172 -21.41 0.41 -22.39
N SER A 173 -21.71 1.50 -23.10
CA SER A 173 -23.03 1.79 -23.61
C SER A 173 -23.48 0.57 -24.40
N LYS A 174 -24.42 -0.19 -23.83
CA LYS A 174 -25.28 -1.07 -24.63
C LYS A 174 -26.22 -0.16 -25.43
N ASP A 175 -25.65 0.54 -26.40
CA ASP A 175 -26.37 1.01 -27.59
C ASP A 175 -26.72 -0.23 -28.41
N ARG A 176 -27.77 -0.93 -27.98
CA ARG A 176 -28.58 -1.80 -28.83
C ARG A 176 -30.04 -1.62 -28.50
N LEU A 177 -30.51 -0.38 -28.68
CA LEU A 177 -31.90 -0.09 -28.97
C LEU A 177 -31.95 0.79 -30.21
N LYS A 178 -31.71 0.17 -31.37
CA LYS A 178 -32.27 0.57 -32.65
C LYS A 178 -32.59 -0.69 -33.45
N GLY A 179 -33.88 -0.87 -33.75
CA GLY A 179 -34.36 -1.81 -34.76
C GLY A 179 -35.34 -2.86 -34.23
N LEU A 180 -36.58 -2.44 -33.97
CA LEU A 180 -37.82 -3.03 -34.51
C LEU A 180 -39.01 -2.16 -34.10
#